data_AF-A0A1V2QTW0-F1
#
_entry.id   AF-A0A1V2QTW0-F1
#
_cell.length_a   1.000
_cell.length_b   1.000
_cell.length_c   1.000
_cell.angle_alpha   90.00
_cell.angle_beta   90.00
_cell.angle_gamma   90.00
#
_symmetry.space_group_name_H-M   'P 1'
#
loop_
_entity.id
_entity.type
_entity.pdbx_description
1 polymer ?
#
loop_
_entity_poly.entity_id
_entity_poly.type
_entity_poly.pdbx_seq_one_letter_code
_entity_poly.pdbx_strand_id
1 'polypeptide(L)'
;MTWLLDTLGYDTVDIGTLADSWRSEPNSPVYVQPYLPAVQPSAGQDPWELFTMPGTPTPAARIKELVDAAVRGPIGGVFPGSAQD
;
A
#
# COMPACT_ATOMS: atom_id res chain seq x y z
N MET A 1 -11.31 -10.21 14.80
CA MET A 1 -10.59 -11.40 15.31
C MET A 1 -9.25 -11.46 14.57
N THR A 2 -8.14 -11.19 15.25
CA THR A 2 -6.79 -11.05 14.66
C THR A 2 -5.80 -12.10 15.17
N TRP A 3 -6.23 -13.01 16.06
CA TRP A 3 -5.38 -13.92 16.83
C TRP A 3 -4.32 -14.69 16.03
N LEU A 4 -4.66 -15.18 14.83
CA LEU A 4 -3.70 -15.87 13.98
C LEU A 4 -2.54 -14.94 13.58
N LEU A 5 -2.86 -13.72 13.17
CA LEU A 5 -1.87 -12.74 12.72
C LEU A 5 -1.04 -12.22 13.90
N ASP A 6 -1.67 -12.02 15.05
CA ASP A 6 -0.98 -11.64 16.29
C ASP A 6 0.00 -12.75 16.73
N THR A 7 -0.40 -14.03 16.60
CA THR A 7 0.47 -15.19 16.89
C THR A 7 1.68 -15.26 15.96
N LEU A 8 1.50 -14.85 14.70
CA LEU A 8 2.58 -14.76 13.72
C LEU A 8 3.47 -13.51 13.92
N GLY A 9 3.10 -12.61 14.84
CA GLY A 9 3.86 -11.40 15.16
C GLY A 9 3.57 -10.20 14.26
N TYR A 10 2.46 -10.20 13.51
CA TYR A 10 2.03 -9.04 12.73
C TYR A 10 1.33 -7.98 13.58
N ASP A 11 1.54 -6.72 13.27
CA ASP A 11 0.86 -5.56 13.86
C ASP A 11 -0.37 -5.17 13.02
N THR A 12 -1.46 -5.92 13.21
CA THR A 12 -2.66 -5.80 12.36
C THR A 12 -3.45 -4.50 12.59
N VAL A 13 -4.02 -3.97 11.51
CA VAL A 13 -4.96 -2.84 11.53
C VAL A 13 -6.29 -3.30 10.93
N ASP A 14 -7.37 -3.22 11.72
CA ASP A 14 -8.73 -3.41 11.22
C ASP A 14 -9.18 -2.17 10.44
N ILE A 15 -9.51 -2.35 9.16
CA ILE A 15 -9.89 -1.28 8.24
C ILE A 15 -11.40 -1.24 7.95
N GLY A 16 -12.20 -2.08 8.63
CA GLY A 16 -13.65 -2.10 8.55
C GLY A 16 -14.25 -3.27 7.78
N THR A 17 -15.43 -3.05 7.21
CA THR A 17 -16.22 -4.08 6.52
C THR A 17 -15.72 -4.36 5.10
N LEU A 18 -16.31 -5.34 4.41
CA LEU A 18 -16.01 -5.56 2.99
C LEU A 18 -16.36 -4.34 2.13
N ALA A 19 -17.39 -3.56 2.49
CA ALA A 19 -17.72 -2.32 1.77
C ALA A 19 -16.67 -1.23 1.95
N ASP A 20 -15.76 -1.39 2.92
CA ASP A 20 -14.68 -0.47 3.26
C ASP A 20 -13.32 -0.87 2.62
N SER A 21 -13.24 -2.05 1.98
CA SER A 21 -11.97 -2.60 1.46
C SER A 21 -11.29 -1.71 0.41
N TRP A 22 -12.06 -0.87 -0.29
CA TRP A 22 -11.54 0.07 -1.28
C TRP A 22 -10.51 1.05 -0.70
N ARG A 23 -10.46 1.24 0.63
CA ARG A 23 -9.47 2.10 1.29
C ARG A 23 -8.04 1.56 1.21
N SER A 24 -7.84 0.31 0.77
CA SER A 24 -6.52 -0.29 0.50
C SER A 24 -6.31 -0.69 -0.96
N GLU A 25 -7.13 -0.18 -1.88
CA GLU A 25 -7.03 -0.42 -3.32
C GLU A 25 -6.21 0.69 -4.02
N PRO A 26 -5.89 0.57 -5.32
CA PRO A 26 -5.24 1.66 -6.05
C PRO A 26 -5.92 3.02 -5.85
N ASN A 27 -5.10 4.07 -5.91
CA ASN A 27 -5.47 5.46 -5.61
C ASN A 27 -5.75 5.75 -4.12
N SER A 28 -5.59 4.78 -3.22
CA SER A 28 -5.61 5.02 -1.77
C SER A 28 -4.20 5.30 -1.21
N PRO A 29 -4.07 6.08 -0.13
CA PRO A 29 -2.77 6.42 0.45
C PRO A 29 -1.97 5.22 0.99
N VAL A 30 -2.66 4.14 1.36
CA VAL A 30 -2.03 2.93 1.93
C VAL A 30 -1.58 1.94 0.84
N TYR A 31 -1.94 2.17 -0.43
CA TYR A 31 -1.64 1.24 -1.51
C TYR A 31 -0.20 1.36 -2.00
N VAL A 32 0.60 0.31 -1.75
CA VAL A 32 1.99 0.10 -2.22
C VAL A 32 3.02 1.09 -1.68
N GLN A 33 2.80 2.40 -1.85
CA GLN A 33 3.77 3.46 -1.61
C GLN A 33 4.42 3.46 -0.21
N PRO A 34 3.69 3.24 0.90
CA PRO A 34 4.31 3.23 2.24
C PRO A 34 5.32 2.10 2.43
N TYR A 35 5.17 1.00 1.69
CA TYR A 35 5.97 -0.21 1.82
C TYR A 35 7.19 -0.23 0.89
N LEU A 36 7.26 0.70 -0.06
CA LEU A 36 8.41 0.82 -0.94
C LEU A 36 9.65 1.28 -0.15
N PRO A 37 10.87 0.95 -0.63
CA PRO A 37 12.08 1.52 -0.07
C PRO A 37 12.04 3.06 -0.14
N ALA A 38 12.64 3.72 0.85
CA ALA A 38 12.73 5.19 0.87
C ALA A 38 13.57 5.77 -0.28
N VAL A 39 14.35 4.91 -0.96
CA VAL A 39 15.14 5.28 -2.14
C VAL A 39 14.24 5.30 -3.36
N GLN A 40 14.02 6.50 -3.90
CA GLN A 40 13.39 6.68 -5.20
C GLN A 40 14.35 6.24 -6.30
N PRO A 41 13.87 5.61 -7.40
CA PRO A 41 14.71 5.33 -8.56
C PRO A 41 15.29 6.64 -9.09
N SER A 42 16.58 6.64 -9.42
CA SER A 42 17.15 7.75 -10.17
C SER A 42 16.59 7.80 -11.59
N ALA A 43 16.65 8.97 -12.23
CA ALA A 43 16.15 9.14 -13.58
C ALA A 43 16.84 8.15 -14.54
N GLY A 44 16.05 7.34 -15.25
CA GLY A 44 16.54 6.33 -16.20
C GLY A 44 16.67 4.91 -15.63
N GLN A 45 16.42 4.70 -14.34
CA GLN A 45 16.24 3.35 -13.79
C GLN A 45 14.87 2.79 -14.10
N ASP A 46 14.79 1.46 -14.26
CA ASP A 46 13.53 0.75 -14.43
C ASP A 46 12.71 0.84 -13.12
N PRO A 47 11.50 1.45 -13.13
CA PRO A 47 10.65 1.52 -11.95
C PRO A 47 10.31 0.16 -11.34
N TRP A 48 10.37 -0.92 -12.12
CA TRP A 48 10.10 -2.27 -11.65
C TRP A 48 11.16 -2.82 -10.69
N GLU A 49 12.38 -2.26 -10.69
CA GLU A 49 13.43 -2.65 -9.75
C GLU A 49 12.99 -2.47 -8.28
N LEU A 50 12.14 -1.47 -8.00
CA LEU A 50 11.61 -1.21 -6.67
C LEU A 50 10.88 -2.41 -6.04
N PHE A 51 10.25 -3.25 -6.85
CA PHE A 51 9.50 -4.42 -6.37
C PHE A 51 10.39 -5.61 -6.03
N THR A 52 11.67 -5.54 -6.38
CA THR A 52 12.67 -6.56 -6.04
C THR A 52 13.50 -6.18 -4.82
N MET A 53 13.42 -4.93 -4.39
CA MET A 53 14.11 -4.42 -3.22
C MET A 53 13.40 -4.84 -1.92
N PRO A 54 14.12 -4.96 -0.80
CA PRO A 54 13.48 -5.13 0.50
C PRO A 54 12.51 -3.98 0.78
N GLY A 55 11.27 -4.33 1.12
CA GLY A 55 10.26 -3.35 1.52
C GLY A 55 10.58 -2.69 2.87
N THR A 56 9.97 -1.55 3.12
CA THR A 56 10.09 -0.82 4.38
C THR A 56 8.93 -1.21 5.31
N PRO A 57 9.19 -1.79 6.50
CA PRO A 57 8.14 -1.99 7.49
C PRO A 57 7.48 -0.64 7.85
N THR A 58 6.16 -0.58 7.75
CA THR A 58 5.39 0.62 8.09
C THR A 58 4.60 0.35 9.38
N PRO A 59 4.76 1.17 10.44
CA PRO A 59 4.06 0.93 11.71
C PRO A 59 2.54 0.94 11.58
N ALA A 60 1.84 0.06 12.32
CA ALA A 60 0.37 0.01 12.37
C ALA A 60 -0.31 1.38 12.57
N ALA A 61 0.24 2.26 13.41
CA ALA A 61 -0.29 3.61 13.60
C ALA A 61 -0.30 4.42 12.29
N ARG A 62 0.77 4.32 11.50
CA ARG A 62 0.88 4.98 10.20
C ARG A 62 -0.08 4.37 9.18
N ILE A 63 -0.24 3.04 9.20
CA ILE A 63 -1.24 2.36 8.36
C ILE A 63 -2.65 2.85 8.68
N LYS A 64 -3.01 2.95 9.96
CA LYS A 64 -4.30 3.47 10.39
C LYS A 64 -4.55 4.90 9.89
N GLU A 65 -3.58 5.80 10.03
CA GLU A 65 -3.68 7.17 9.51
C GLU A 65 -3.96 7.22 8.00
N LEU A 66 -3.25 6.39 7.22
CA LEU A 66 -3.38 6.36 5.76
C LEU A 66 -4.73 5.80 5.32
N VAL A 67 -5.24 4.78 6.02
CA VAL A 67 -6.58 4.21 5.79
C VAL A 67 -7.66 5.23 6.14
N ASP A 68 -7.56 5.89 7.30
CA ASP A 68 -8.54 6.88 7.74
C ASP A 68 -8.58 8.11 6.80
N ALA A 69 -7.46 8.43 6.15
CA ALA A 69 -7.35 9.51 5.17
C ALA A 69 -7.81 9.14 3.75
N ALA A 70 -8.17 7.88 3.47
CA ALA A 70 -8.53 7.44 2.14
C ALA A 70 -9.84 8.10 1.63
N VAL A 71 -9.78 8.66 0.42
CA VAL A 71 -10.94 9.23 -0.29
C VAL A 71 -11.24 8.37 -1.50
N ARG A 72 -12.52 8.03 -1.73
CA ARG A 72 -12.91 7.12 -2.81
C ARG A 72 -12.69 7.78 -4.17
N GLY A 73 -11.78 7.21 -4.96
CA GLY A 73 -11.49 7.62 -6.32
C GLY A 73 -12.04 6.66 -7.38
N PRO A 74 -11.64 6.84 -8.65
CA PRO A 74 -11.89 5.88 -9.71
C PRO A 74 -11.32 4.50 -9.36
N ILE A 75 -11.93 3.46 -9.93
CA ILE A 75 -11.45 2.08 -9.79
C ILE A 75 -10.14 1.87 -10.58
N GLY A 76 -9.25 1.03 -10.04
CA GLY A 76 -7.99 0.66 -10.68
C GLY A 76 -6.88 1.70 -10.51
N GLY A 77 -5.64 1.30 -10.78
CA GLY A 77 -4.45 2.15 -10.71
C GLY A 77 -3.73 2.21 -12.06
N VAL A 78 -2.95 3.25 -12.25
CA VAL A 78 -2.04 3.35 -13.41
C VAL A 78 -0.67 2.89 -12.97
N PHE A 79 -0.12 1.87 -13.64
CA PHE A 79 1.25 1.43 -13.41
C PHE A 79 2.20 2.20 -14.34
N PRO A 80 3.45 2.45 -13.95
CA PRO A 80 4.45 2.96 -14.87
C PRO A 80 4.56 2.04 -16.11
N GLY A 81 4.40 2.61 -17.31
CA GLY A 81 4.42 1.85 -18.56
C GLY A 81 3.08 1.25 -19.00
N SER A 82 2.00 1.38 -18.21
CA SER A 82 0.65 1.08 -18.71
C SER A 82 0.15 2.25 -19.57
N ALA A 83 0.70 2.39 -20.78
CA ALA A 83 0.02 3.15 -21.82
C ALA A 83 -1.35 2.50 -22.03
N GLN A 84 -2.42 3.27 -21.88
CA GLN A 84 -3.71 2.93 -22.46
C GLN A 84 -3.61 3.33 -23.93
N ASP A 85 -3.26 2.36 -24.78
CA ASP A 85 -3.60 2.39 -26.20
C ASP A 85 -5.00 1.76 -26.38
#